data_AF-A0A9Q9JEH3-F1
#
_entry.id   AF-A0A9Q9JEH3-F1
#
_cell.length_a   1.000
_cell.length_b   1.000
_cell.length_c   1.000
_cell.angle_alpha   90.00
_cell.angle_beta   90.00
_cell.angle_gamma   90.00
#
_symmetry.space_group_name_H-M   'P 1'
#
loop_
_entity.id
_entity.type
_entity.pdbx_description
1 polymer ?
#
loop_
_entity_poly.entity_id
_entity_poly.type
_entity_poly.pdbx_seq_one_letter_code
_entity_poly.pdbx_strand_id
1 'polypeptide(L)'
;MLLVMPMALLYLSQKKAGKKTGKIKKNFSIITVVLIFVIGFGYIGDKRMIASGYKSDTAIMEIGQANDIFYSIPSGFFWVYLYASSPYANLASQERFANVDKGDLEDFFASSVLPDFISKYTAPYVFTKFQPKRITEELTVGTGFSFALVSFGIVGVILLYFWMVFLSFFLAWANRNMYINSICAVLSSTAVLMIFDNMFIFASCVLQMLMLTIFTRIKIGKYYFM
;
A
#
# COMPACT_ATOMS: atom_id res chain seq x y z
N MET A 1 -5.64 -11.18 -2.79
CA MET A 1 -7.02 -11.05 -3.30
C MET A 1 -7.49 -9.59 -3.41
N LEU A 2 -7.15 -8.70 -2.46
CA LEU A 2 -7.53 -7.27 -2.50
C LEU A 2 -7.15 -6.54 -3.81
N LEU A 3 -5.97 -6.85 -4.34
CA LEU A 3 -5.46 -6.35 -5.63
C LEU A 3 -6.18 -6.94 -6.84
N VAL A 4 -6.60 -8.20 -6.73
CA VAL A 4 -7.11 -8.97 -7.85
C VAL A 4 -8.48 -8.46 -8.27
N MET A 5 -9.32 -8.01 -7.33
CA MET A 5 -10.65 -7.49 -7.64
C MET A 5 -10.62 -6.21 -8.49
N PRO A 6 -9.97 -5.10 -8.10
CA PRO A 6 -9.96 -3.88 -8.90
C PRO A 6 -9.18 -4.05 -10.21
N MET A 7 -8.12 -4.87 -10.23
CA MET A 7 -7.40 -5.21 -11.46
C MET A 7 -8.23 -6.09 -12.40
N ALA A 8 -9.01 -7.04 -11.88
CA ALA A 8 -9.93 -7.85 -12.70
C ALA A 8 -11.04 -6.97 -13.27
N LEU A 9 -11.60 -6.04 -12.49
CA LEU A 9 -12.60 -5.09 -12.99
C LEU A 9 -12.03 -4.17 -14.07
N LEU A 10 -10.80 -3.68 -13.89
CA LEU A 10 -10.09 -2.88 -14.90
C LEU A 10 -9.79 -3.69 -16.17
N TYR A 11 -9.35 -4.94 -16.02
CA TYR A 11 -9.11 -5.82 -17.14
C TYR A 11 -10.40 -6.14 -17.91
N LEU A 12 -11.50 -6.42 -17.21
CA LEU A 12 -12.81 -6.66 -17.80
C LEU A 12 -13.35 -5.42 -18.52
N SER A 13 -13.12 -4.23 -17.97
CA SER A 13 -13.53 -2.98 -18.61
C SER A 13 -12.69 -2.64 -19.85
N GLN A 14 -11.40 -2.98 -19.84
CA GLN A 14 -10.49 -2.80 -20.99
C GLN A 14 -10.63 -3.88 -22.07
N LYS A 15 -11.22 -5.04 -21.77
CA LYS A 15 -11.44 -6.14 -22.74
C LYS A 15 -12.25 -5.73 -23.98
N LYS A 16 -12.96 -4.59 -23.93
CA LYS A 16 -13.68 -3.98 -25.07
C LYS A 16 -12.83 -3.07 -25.97
N ALA A 17 -11.63 -2.65 -25.55
CA ALA A 17 -10.73 -1.78 -26.32
C ALA A 17 -9.55 -2.61 -26.87
N GLY A 18 -9.53 -2.82 -28.18
CA GLY A 18 -8.73 -3.88 -28.81
C GLY A 18 -7.25 -3.59 -29.16
N LYS A 19 -6.74 -4.56 -29.94
CA LYS A 19 -5.51 -4.65 -30.78
C LYS A 19 -4.17 -4.98 -30.10
N LYS A 20 -3.69 -6.19 -30.44
CA LYS A 20 -2.33 -6.71 -30.22
C LYS A 20 -1.34 -6.03 -31.19
N THR A 21 -0.28 -5.41 -30.66
CA THR A 21 0.88 -4.98 -31.45
C THR A 21 2.20 -5.26 -30.71
N GLY A 22 3.14 -5.92 -31.43
CA GLY A 22 4.60 -5.97 -31.19
C GLY A 22 5.13 -6.46 -29.84
N LYS A 23 5.07 -7.77 -29.56
CA LYS A 23 5.35 -8.34 -28.22
C LYS A 23 6.81 -8.43 -27.74
N ILE A 24 7.85 -8.35 -28.59
CA ILE A 24 9.22 -8.72 -28.16
C ILE A 24 10.12 -7.50 -27.89
N LYS A 25 10.21 -6.51 -28.79
CA LYS A 25 11.05 -5.31 -28.59
C LYS A 25 10.60 -4.45 -27.40
N LYS A 26 9.29 -4.40 -27.13
CA LYS A 26 8.70 -3.70 -25.98
C LYS A 26 9.09 -4.34 -24.65
N ASN A 27 9.18 -5.67 -24.59
CA ASN A 27 9.52 -6.38 -23.36
C ASN A 27 10.99 -6.17 -22.96
N PHE A 28 11.91 -6.16 -23.92
CA PHE A 28 13.32 -5.88 -23.65
C PHE A 28 13.52 -4.48 -23.05
N SER A 29 12.90 -3.45 -23.65
CA SER A 29 12.96 -2.09 -23.14
C SER A 29 12.41 -1.98 -21.70
N ILE A 30 11.33 -2.70 -21.38
CA ILE A 30 10.76 -2.70 -20.03
C ILE A 30 11.73 -3.32 -19.03
N ILE A 31 12.33 -4.47 -19.36
CA ILE A 31 13.30 -5.14 -18.49
C ILE A 31 14.51 -4.23 -18.24
N THR A 32 15.05 -3.59 -19.28
CA THR A 32 16.16 -2.64 -19.14
C THR A 32 15.81 -1.49 -18.22
N VAL A 33 14.63 -0.88 -18.37
CA VAL A 33 14.17 0.22 -17.51
C VAL A 33 14.03 -0.24 -16.06
N VAL A 34 13.47 -1.43 -15.82
CA VAL A 34 13.35 -2.01 -14.48
C VAL A 34 14.72 -2.24 -13.86
N LEU A 35 15.68 -2.79 -14.61
CA LEU A 35 17.04 -3.01 -14.09
C LEU A 35 17.74 -1.70 -13.73
N ILE A 36 17.64 -0.67 -14.59
CA ILE A 36 18.17 0.66 -14.30
C ILE A 36 17.54 1.23 -13.04
N PHE A 37 16.21 1.11 -12.90
CA PHE A 37 15.51 1.55 -11.71
C PHE A 37 15.98 0.81 -10.46
N VAL A 38 16.07 -0.52 -10.49
CA VAL A 38 16.52 -1.34 -9.36
C VAL A 38 17.93 -0.93 -8.92
N ILE A 39 18.87 -0.85 -9.86
CA ILE A 39 20.26 -0.48 -9.58
C ILE A 39 20.34 0.96 -9.05
N GLY A 40 19.66 1.91 -9.69
CA GLY A 40 19.64 3.31 -9.28
C GLY A 40 18.99 3.51 -7.90
N PHE A 41 17.91 2.80 -7.62
CA PHE A 41 17.25 2.80 -6.31
C PHE A 41 18.19 2.30 -5.22
N GLY A 42 18.93 1.22 -5.47
CA GLY A 42 19.93 0.72 -4.53
C GLY A 42 21.04 1.71 -4.26
N TYR A 43 21.61 2.28 -5.32
CA TYR A 43 22.66 3.30 -5.20
C TYR A 43 22.22 4.50 -4.35
N ILE A 44 21.01 5.03 -4.59
CA ILE A 44 20.45 6.14 -3.81
C ILE A 44 20.20 5.69 -2.36
N GLY A 45 19.69 4.47 -2.17
CA GLY A 45 19.47 3.87 -0.85
C GLY A 45 20.73 3.77 -0.03
N ASP A 46 21.83 3.28 -0.59
CA ASP A 46 23.12 3.15 0.10
C ASP A 46 23.67 4.52 0.48
N LYS A 47 23.59 5.51 -0.43
CA LYS A 47 23.98 6.90 -0.12
C LYS A 47 23.14 7.50 1.01
N ARG A 48 21.86 7.17 1.07
CA ARG A 48 20.99 7.58 2.19
C ARG A 48 21.47 6.97 3.50
N MET A 49 21.86 5.70 3.53
CA MET A 49 22.40 5.06 4.74
C MET A 49 23.68 5.76 5.21
N ILE A 50 24.60 6.09 4.32
CA ILE A 50 25.81 6.83 4.68
C ILE A 50 25.47 8.21 5.25
N ALA A 51 24.54 8.93 4.62
CA ALA A 51 24.06 10.21 5.11
C ALA A 51 23.38 10.13 6.48
N SER A 52 22.78 8.98 6.82
CA SER A 52 22.21 8.67 8.13
C SER A 52 23.23 8.22 9.18
N GLY A 53 24.54 8.23 8.86
CA GLY A 53 25.62 7.97 9.80
C GLY A 53 26.21 6.55 9.76
N TYR A 54 25.75 5.69 8.86
CA TYR A 54 26.32 4.36 8.68
C TYR A 54 27.62 4.43 7.89
N LYS A 55 28.67 3.72 8.33
CA LYS A 55 30.00 3.78 7.71
C LYS A 55 30.20 2.78 6.56
N SER A 56 29.33 1.78 6.47
CA SER A 56 29.42 0.67 5.52
C SER A 56 28.53 0.92 4.31
N ASP A 57 29.08 0.77 3.10
CA ASP A 57 28.30 0.75 1.84
C ASP A 57 27.35 -0.47 1.78
N THR A 58 27.54 -1.47 2.65
CA THR A 58 26.70 -2.65 2.79
C THR A 58 25.81 -2.61 4.03
N ALA A 59 25.69 -1.48 4.72
CA ALA A 59 24.93 -1.35 5.97
C ALA A 59 23.51 -1.93 5.88
N ILE A 60 22.82 -1.72 4.75
CA ILE A 60 21.48 -2.25 4.56
C ILE A 60 21.45 -3.79 4.54
N MET A 61 22.47 -4.42 3.96
CA MET A 61 22.59 -5.88 3.90
C MET A 61 22.82 -6.47 5.29
N GLU A 62 23.60 -5.77 6.12
CA GLU A 62 23.83 -6.15 7.52
C GLU A 62 22.54 -6.03 8.35
N ILE A 63 21.84 -4.89 8.24
CA ILE A 63 20.56 -4.64 8.94
C ILE A 63 19.50 -5.67 8.52
N GLY A 64 19.39 -5.92 7.22
CA GLY A 64 18.44 -6.88 6.65
C GLY A 64 18.88 -8.34 6.78
N GLN A 65 20.04 -8.62 7.37
CA GLN A 65 20.64 -9.95 7.52
C GLN A 65 20.67 -10.73 6.20
N ALA A 66 21.22 -10.10 5.17
CA ALA A 66 21.29 -10.67 3.83
C ALA A 66 22.17 -11.92 3.78
N ASN A 67 21.76 -12.92 2.99
CA ASN A 67 22.63 -14.03 2.63
C ASN A 67 23.74 -13.58 1.67
N ASP A 68 24.84 -14.33 1.62
CA ASP A 68 26.05 -14.06 0.82
C ASP A 68 25.78 -13.73 -0.66
N ILE A 69 24.74 -14.33 -1.26
CA ILE A 69 24.34 -14.08 -2.64
C ILE A 69 24.07 -12.58 -2.88
N PHE A 70 23.47 -11.88 -1.93
CA PHE A 70 23.12 -10.47 -2.08
C PHE A 70 24.33 -9.54 -2.06
N TYR A 71 25.45 -9.96 -1.46
CA TYR A 71 26.71 -9.23 -1.51
C TYR A 71 27.40 -9.35 -2.89
N SER A 72 27.03 -10.37 -3.68
CA SER A 72 27.61 -10.60 -5.02
C SER A 72 26.86 -9.90 -6.16
N ILE A 73 25.71 -9.29 -5.88
CA ILE A 73 24.86 -8.60 -6.87
C ILE A 73 24.66 -7.13 -6.47
N PRO A 74 24.22 -6.25 -7.39
CA PRO A 74 23.92 -4.87 -7.05
C PRO A 74 22.95 -4.74 -5.87
N SER A 75 23.28 -3.90 -4.89
CA SER A 75 22.51 -3.68 -3.65
C SER A 75 21.03 -3.39 -3.91
N GLY A 76 20.70 -2.78 -5.05
CA GLY A 76 19.35 -2.51 -5.50
C GLY A 76 18.40 -3.71 -5.47
N PHE A 77 18.90 -4.91 -5.80
CA PHE A 77 18.09 -6.12 -5.70
C PHE A 77 17.71 -6.44 -4.26
N PHE A 78 18.64 -6.24 -3.32
CA PHE A 78 18.38 -6.42 -1.90
C PHE A 78 17.44 -5.34 -1.36
N TRP A 79 17.61 -4.08 -1.76
CA TRP A 79 16.69 -2.99 -1.40
C TRP A 79 15.26 -3.28 -1.82
N VAL A 80 15.04 -3.72 -3.06
CA VAL A 80 13.69 -4.07 -3.56
C VAL A 80 13.13 -5.26 -2.80
N TYR A 81 13.93 -6.30 -2.55
CA TYR A 81 13.53 -7.44 -1.73
C TYR A 81 13.10 -6.99 -0.33
N LEU A 82 13.90 -6.15 0.33
CA LEU A 82 13.69 -5.68 1.68
C LEU A 82 12.45 -4.80 1.80
N TYR A 83 12.17 -3.94 0.81
CA TYR A 83 10.94 -3.14 0.77
C TYR A 83 9.69 -3.97 0.50
N ALA A 84 9.84 -5.11 -0.20
CA ALA A 84 8.73 -6.03 -0.43
C ALA A 84 8.46 -6.94 0.79
N SER A 85 9.50 -7.33 1.54
CA SER A 85 9.40 -8.32 2.61
C SER A 85 9.29 -7.71 4.01
N SER A 86 9.97 -6.59 4.29
CA SER A 86 10.02 -6.00 5.63
C SER A 86 8.67 -5.53 6.18
N PRO A 87 7.73 -4.98 5.38
CA PRO A 87 6.41 -4.61 5.91
C PRO A 87 5.64 -5.83 6.44
N TYR A 88 5.69 -6.95 5.71
CA TYR A 88 5.08 -8.20 6.16
C TYR A 88 5.82 -8.79 7.36
N ALA A 89 7.15 -8.75 7.37
CA ALA A 89 7.93 -9.19 8.52
C ALA A 89 7.56 -8.40 9.79
N ASN A 90 7.42 -7.07 9.69
CA ASN A 90 6.94 -6.23 10.77
C ASN A 90 5.53 -6.65 11.22
N LEU A 91 4.60 -6.92 10.31
CA LEU A 91 3.27 -7.45 10.66
C LEU A 91 3.35 -8.79 11.42
N ALA A 92 4.11 -9.76 10.89
CA ALA A 92 4.26 -11.07 11.52
C ALA A 92 4.95 -10.99 12.89
N SER A 93 5.84 -10.02 13.09
CA SER A 93 6.55 -9.83 14.35
C SER A 93 5.67 -9.29 15.49
N GLN A 94 4.45 -8.79 15.20
CA GLN A 94 3.57 -8.28 16.26
C GLN A 94 3.25 -9.35 17.31
N GLU A 95 3.00 -10.60 16.87
CA GLU A 95 2.78 -11.74 17.78
C GLU A 95 4.02 -12.00 18.64
N ARG A 96 5.21 -12.04 18.03
CA ARG A 96 6.49 -12.22 18.74
C ARG A 96 6.69 -11.14 19.81
N PHE A 97 6.27 -9.91 19.56
CA PHE A 97 6.38 -8.82 20.52
C PHE A 97 5.19 -8.69 21.48
N ALA A 98 4.28 -9.67 21.49
CA ALA A 98 3.02 -9.66 22.23
C ALA A 98 2.24 -8.34 22.03
N ASN A 99 2.22 -7.82 20.81
CA ASN A 99 1.61 -6.55 20.41
C ASN A 99 0.37 -6.76 19.53
N VAL A 100 -0.48 -7.69 19.95
CA VAL A 100 -1.73 -8.06 19.28
C VAL A 100 -2.85 -7.94 20.31
N ASP A 101 -4.08 -7.68 19.85
CA ASP A 101 -5.28 -7.59 20.69
C ASP A 101 -5.14 -6.60 21.87
N LYS A 102 -4.71 -5.37 21.58
CA LYS A 102 -4.47 -4.33 22.60
C LYS A 102 -5.64 -3.38 22.83
N GLY A 103 -6.62 -3.37 21.94
CA GLY A 103 -7.74 -2.45 21.97
C GLY A 103 -9.09 -3.17 21.92
N ASP A 104 -10.13 -2.39 21.68
CA ASP A 104 -11.49 -2.87 21.48
C ASP A 104 -12.00 -2.62 20.05
N LEU A 105 -13.30 -2.81 19.85
CA LEU A 105 -13.95 -2.60 18.56
C LEU A 105 -13.92 -1.11 18.14
N GLU A 106 -14.08 -0.18 19.07
CA GLU A 106 -14.06 1.25 18.78
C GLU A 106 -12.66 1.69 18.33
N ASP A 107 -11.63 1.23 19.04
CA ASP A 107 -10.23 1.41 18.70
C ASP A 107 -9.91 0.87 17.29
N PHE A 108 -10.47 -0.29 16.91
CA PHE A 108 -10.35 -0.84 15.57
C PHE A 108 -10.97 0.08 14.50
N PHE A 109 -12.20 0.53 14.70
CA PHE A 109 -12.86 1.42 13.75
C PHE A 109 -12.09 2.72 13.58
N ALA A 110 -11.64 3.32 14.67
CA ALA A 110 -10.89 4.57 14.66
C ALA A 110 -9.51 4.42 13.99
N SER A 111 -8.80 3.32 14.24
CA SER A 111 -7.44 3.13 13.71
C SER A 111 -7.38 2.58 12.28
N SER A 112 -8.41 1.86 11.83
CA SER A 112 -8.31 1.00 10.64
C SER A 112 -9.43 1.18 9.61
N VAL A 113 -10.57 1.76 9.98
CA VAL A 113 -11.74 1.87 9.08
C VAL A 113 -12.06 3.33 8.74
N LEU A 114 -12.08 4.20 9.75
CA LEU A 114 -12.37 5.61 9.56
C LEU A 114 -11.21 6.32 8.87
N PRO A 115 -11.49 7.24 7.93
CA PRO A 115 -10.47 8.12 7.37
C PRO A 115 -9.69 8.85 8.47
N ASP A 116 -8.37 8.94 8.30
CA ASP A 116 -7.44 9.52 9.27
C ASP A 116 -7.82 10.96 9.69
N PHE A 117 -8.37 11.74 8.77
CA PHE A 117 -8.82 13.10 9.01
C PHE A 117 -10.07 13.19 9.89
N ILE A 118 -10.82 12.09 10.06
CA ILE A 118 -11.90 11.97 11.04
C ILE A 118 -11.32 11.47 12.36
N SER A 119 -10.58 10.37 12.33
CA SER A 119 -10.03 9.71 13.52
C SER A 119 -9.12 10.61 14.34
N LYS A 120 -8.38 11.52 13.69
CA LYS A 120 -7.54 12.49 14.41
C LYS A 120 -8.32 13.44 15.34
N TYR A 121 -9.61 13.62 15.12
CA TYR A 121 -10.47 14.46 15.96
C TYR A 121 -11.34 13.65 16.92
N THR A 122 -11.80 12.45 16.51
CA THR A 122 -12.68 11.62 17.34
C THR A 122 -11.90 10.70 18.28
N ALA A 123 -10.68 10.30 17.91
CA ALA A 123 -9.82 9.40 18.68
C ALA A 123 -8.34 9.82 18.55
N PRO A 124 -7.95 11.01 19.05
CA PRO A 124 -6.66 11.65 18.77
C PRO A 124 -5.44 10.83 19.22
N TYR A 125 -5.61 9.92 20.18
CA TYR A 125 -4.54 9.08 20.72
C TYR A 125 -4.51 7.66 20.14
N VAL A 126 -5.42 7.30 19.23
CA VAL A 126 -5.53 5.91 18.75
C VAL A 126 -4.24 5.45 18.06
N PHE A 127 -3.64 6.31 17.24
CA PHE A 127 -2.42 5.98 16.51
C PHE A 127 -1.21 5.92 17.43
N THR A 128 -1.14 6.70 18.50
CA THR A 128 -0.02 6.63 19.46
C THR A 128 -0.18 5.44 20.43
N LYS A 129 -1.41 5.11 20.83
CA LYS A 129 -1.75 3.97 21.70
C LYS A 129 -1.40 2.63 21.04
N PHE A 130 -1.64 2.49 19.73
CA PHE A 130 -1.49 1.23 19.00
C PHE A 130 -0.35 1.21 17.99
N GLN A 131 0.75 1.92 18.27
CA GLN A 131 1.91 1.93 17.39
C GLN A 131 2.40 0.48 17.13
N PRO A 132 2.45 0.04 15.85
CA PRO A 132 3.03 -1.25 15.51
C PRO A 132 4.51 -1.29 15.85
N LYS A 133 4.96 -2.39 16.45
CA LYS A 133 6.38 -2.60 16.74
C LYS A 133 7.14 -2.94 15.47
N ARG A 134 8.41 -2.55 15.39
CA ARG A 134 9.28 -2.78 14.24
C ARG A 134 10.36 -3.79 14.61
N ILE A 135 10.77 -4.62 13.66
CA ILE A 135 11.88 -5.55 13.86
C ILE A 135 13.19 -4.80 14.07
N THR A 136 13.37 -3.68 13.36
CA THR A 136 14.49 -2.76 13.50
C THR A 136 14.02 -1.33 13.17
N GLU A 137 14.72 -0.32 13.67
CA GLU A 137 14.28 1.08 13.56
C GLU A 137 14.31 1.60 12.13
N GLU A 138 15.18 1.08 11.28
CA GLU A 138 15.36 1.49 9.88
C GLU A 138 14.22 0.99 8.97
N LEU A 139 13.56 -0.10 9.37
CA LEU A 139 12.44 -0.70 8.64
C LEU A 139 11.13 -0.19 9.22
N THR A 140 10.85 1.09 8.95
CA THR A 140 9.84 1.88 9.66
C THR A 140 8.39 1.56 9.31
N VAL A 141 8.18 0.80 8.24
CA VAL A 141 6.89 0.69 7.56
C VAL A 141 6.23 -0.66 7.89
N GLY A 142 4.96 -0.62 8.26
CA GLY A 142 4.13 -1.82 8.44
C GLY A 142 3.34 -2.16 7.17
N THR A 143 2.41 -3.10 7.24
CA THR A 143 1.36 -3.21 6.21
C THR A 143 0.13 -2.42 6.63
N GLY A 144 -0.83 -2.19 5.73
CA GLY A 144 -2.11 -1.60 6.11
C GLY A 144 -3.00 -2.48 6.99
N PHE A 145 -2.57 -3.70 7.35
CA PHE A 145 -3.23 -4.53 8.36
C PHE A 145 -2.62 -4.37 9.77
N SER A 146 -1.54 -3.58 9.91
CA SER A 146 -0.78 -3.52 11.17
C SER A 146 -1.63 -2.98 12.33
N PHE A 147 -2.30 -1.84 12.14
CA PHE A 147 -3.17 -1.28 13.18
C PHE A 147 -4.32 -2.20 13.53
N ALA A 148 -4.96 -2.84 12.54
CA ALA A 148 -6.05 -3.78 12.78
C ALA A 148 -5.61 -5.00 13.61
N LEU A 149 -4.40 -5.52 13.34
CA LEU A 149 -3.82 -6.62 14.12
C LEU A 149 -3.48 -6.18 15.55
N VAL A 150 -2.88 -5.00 15.71
CA VAL A 150 -2.51 -4.48 17.03
C VAL A 150 -3.76 -4.17 17.87
N SER A 151 -4.79 -3.55 17.28
CA SER A 151 -5.99 -3.13 18.01
C SER A 151 -6.93 -4.30 18.30
N PHE A 152 -7.18 -5.19 17.33
CA PHE A 152 -8.27 -6.18 17.39
C PHE A 152 -7.89 -7.54 16.80
N GLY A 153 -6.59 -7.80 16.70
CA GLY A 153 -6.04 -9.11 16.36
C GLY A 153 -6.41 -9.59 14.97
N ILE A 154 -6.39 -10.91 14.82
CA ILE A 154 -6.71 -11.56 13.55
C ILE A 154 -8.15 -11.28 13.11
N VAL A 155 -9.06 -11.10 14.08
CA VAL A 155 -10.46 -10.72 13.79
C VAL A 155 -10.50 -9.35 13.14
N GLY A 156 -9.74 -8.38 13.65
CA GLY A 156 -9.58 -7.05 13.03
C GLY A 156 -9.05 -7.14 11.60
N VAL A 157 -8.03 -7.96 11.35
CA VAL A 157 -7.48 -8.19 10.01
C VAL A 157 -8.55 -8.72 9.04
N ILE A 158 -9.34 -9.70 9.47
CA ILE A 158 -10.42 -10.30 8.67
C ILE A 158 -11.52 -9.26 8.39
N LEU A 159 -11.97 -8.53 9.41
CA LEU A 159 -12.98 -7.48 9.27
C LEU A 159 -12.50 -6.37 8.32
N LEU A 160 -11.25 -5.94 8.45
CA LEU A 160 -10.66 -4.93 7.57
C LEU A 160 -10.60 -5.40 6.12
N TYR A 161 -10.22 -6.66 5.89
CA TYR A 161 -10.21 -7.25 4.56
C TYR A 161 -11.60 -7.21 3.91
N PHE A 162 -12.65 -7.66 4.63
CA PHE A 162 -14.01 -7.62 4.12
C PHE A 162 -14.51 -6.19 3.91
N TRP A 163 -14.20 -5.27 4.81
CA TRP A 163 -14.51 -3.84 4.65
C TRP A 163 -13.92 -3.28 3.37
N MET A 164 -12.65 -3.55 3.08
CA MET A 164 -11.97 -3.08 1.87
C MET A 164 -12.55 -3.69 0.59
N VAL A 165 -12.90 -4.99 0.61
CA VAL A 165 -13.58 -5.65 -0.51
C VAL A 165 -14.96 -5.01 -0.75
N PHE A 166 -15.72 -4.80 0.32
CA PHE A 166 -17.02 -4.12 0.26
C PHE A 166 -16.88 -2.71 -0.32
N LEU A 167 -15.95 -1.90 0.21
CA LEU A 167 -15.73 -0.52 -0.24
C LEU A 167 -15.31 -0.46 -1.71
N SER A 168 -14.40 -1.34 -2.13
CA SER A 168 -13.94 -1.45 -3.52
C SER A 168 -15.09 -1.81 -4.46
N PHE A 169 -15.91 -2.81 -4.08
CA PHE A 169 -17.08 -3.20 -4.85
C PHE A 169 -18.11 -2.08 -4.92
N PHE A 170 -18.43 -1.46 -3.78
CA PHE A 170 -19.41 -0.37 -3.69
C PHE A 170 -19.02 0.82 -4.56
N LEU A 171 -17.76 1.28 -4.49
CA LEU A 171 -17.26 2.40 -5.28
C LEU A 171 -17.21 2.06 -6.78
N ALA A 172 -16.80 0.86 -7.16
CA ALA A 172 -16.85 0.41 -8.54
C ALA A 172 -18.29 0.36 -9.06
N TRP A 173 -19.20 -0.23 -8.29
CA TRP A 173 -20.62 -0.31 -8.63
C TRP A 173 -21.26 1.07 -8.75
N ALA A 174 -20.95 2.01 -7.85
CA ALA A 174 -21.43 3.38 -7.90
C ALA A 174 -20.96 4.10 -9.18
N ASN A 175 -19.78 3.79 -9.69
CA ASN A 175 -19.23 4.46 -10.88
C ASN A 175 -19.38 3.65 -12.19
N ARG A 176 -20.12 2.53 -12.17
CA ARG A 176 -20.21 1.56 -13.27
C ARG A 176 -20.62 2.14 -14.63
N ASN A 177 -21.43 3.20 -14.63
CA ASN A 177 -22.00 3.79 -15.85
C ASN A 177 -21.23 5.00 -16.38
N MET A 178 -20.19 5.46 -15.68
CA MET A 178 -19.51 6.72 -16.01
C MET A 178 -17.99 6.57 -15.99
N TYR A 179 -17.42 6.37 -14.80
CA TYR A 179 -15.97 6.44 -14.56
C TYR A 179 -15.40 5.14 -13.98
N ILE A 180 -15.95 4.00 -14.39
CA ILE A 180 -15.53 2.67 -13.89
C ILE A 180 -14.02 2.44 -14.04
N ASN A 181 -13.43 2.85 -15.18
CA ASN A 181 -12.00 2.69 -15.42
C ASN A 181 -11.17 3.52 -14.45
N SER A 182 -11.56 4.78 -14.24
CA SER A 182 -10.85 5.71 -13.35
C SER A 182 -10.92 5.23 -11.90
N ILE A 183 -12.11 4.87 -11.40
CA ILE A 183 -12.23 4.39 -10.02
C ILE A 183 -11.49 3.06 -9.82
N CYS A 184 -11.54 2.14 -10.78
CA CYS A 184 -10.82 0.87 -10.68
C CYS A 184 -9.30 1.07 -10.73
N ALA A 185 -8.81 2.04 -11.50
CA ALA A 185 -7.39 2.41 -11.49
C ALA A 185 -6.97 2.96 -10.12
N VAL A 186 -7.75 3.87 -9.54
CA VAL A 186 -7.50 4.42 -8.19
C VAL A 186 -7.54 3.34 -7.12
N LEU A 187 -8.58 2.50 -7.10
CA LEU A 187 -8.70 1.39 -6.18
C LEU A 187 -7.54 0.40 -6.31
N SER A 188 -7.07 0.15 -7.54
CA SER A 188 -5.90 -0.70 -7.78
C SER A 188 -4.63 -0.09 -7.19
N SER A 189 -4.37 1.20 -7.42
CA SER A 189 -3.20 1.88 -6.84
C SER A 189 -3.26 1.92 -5.32
N THR A 190 -4.42 2.23 -4.74
CA THR A 190 -4.64 2.23 -3.28
C THR A 190 -4.36 0.83 -2.71
N ALA A 191 -4.89 -0.21 -3.34
CA ALA A 191 -4.68 -1.59 -2.91
C ALA A 191 -3.22 -2.08 -3.07
N VAL A 192 -2.44 -1.55 -4.02
CA VAL A 192 -0.99 -1.86 -4.12
C VAL A 192 -0.23 -1.26 -2.97
N LEU A 193 -0.51 0.00 -2.66
CA LEU A 193 0.17 0.74 -1.61
C LEU A 193 -0.21 0.25 -0.20
N MET A 194 -1.21 -0.63 -0.07
CA MET A 194 -1.54 -1.36 1.16
C MET A 194 -0.40 -2.21 1.73
N ILE A 195 0.59 -2.55 0.90
CA ILE A 195 1.81 -3.21 1.38
C ILE A 195 2.58 -2.35 2.39
N PHE A 196 2.44 -1.01 2.33
CA PHE A 196 3.18 -0.06 3.15
C PHE A 196 2.35 0.60 4.26
N ASP A 197 1.06 0.83 4.05
CA ASP A 197 0.18 1.35 5.12
C ASP A 197 -1.29 1.23 4.70
N ASN A 198 -2.22 1.57 5.58
CA ASN A 198 -3.63 1.56 5.29
C ASN A 198 -4.04 2.75 4.41
N MET A 199 -3.84 2.62 3.12
CA MET A 199 -4.17 3.65 2.13
C MET A 199 -5.68 3.86 1.97
N PHE A 200 -6.53 2.97 2.49
CA PHE A 200 -7.98 3.14 2.46
C PHE A 200 -8.49 4.11 3.53
N ILE A 201 -7.67 4.49 4.51
CA ILE A 201 -8.00 5.54 5.48
C ILE A 201 -7.22 6.84 5.24
N PHE A 202 -6.14 6.79 4.46
CA PHE A 202 -5.30 7.95 4.20
C PHE A 202 -6.06 9.04 3.43
N ALA A 203 -6.07 10.27 3.96
CA ALA A 203 -6.90 11.37 3.46
C ALA A 203 -6.82 11.57 1.94
N SER A 204 -5.60 11.57 1.38
CA SER A 204 -5.40 11.84 -0.05
C SER A 204 -6.04 10.76 -0.93
N CYS A 205 -5.93 9.50 -0.54
CA CYS A 205 -6.53 8.38 -1.26
C CYS A 205 -8.05 8.35 -1.10
N VAL A 206 -8.55 8.57 0.12
CA VAL A 206 -9.99 8.65 0.42
C VAL A 206 -10.64 9.77 -0.39
N LEU A 207 -10.05 10.97 -0.36
CA LEU A 207 -10.59 12.13 -1.07
C LEU A 207 -10.62 11.89 -2.59
N GLN A 208 -9.58 11.30 -3.18
CA GLN A 208 -9.59 10.96 -4.60
C GLN A 208 -10.75 10.02 -4.97
N MET A 209 -11.02 9.00 -4.16
CA MET A 209 -12.15 8.07 -4.36
C MET A 209 -13.51 8.76 -4.21
N LEU A 210 -13.65 9.64 -3.21
CA LEU A 210 -14.88 10.41 -2.99
C LEU A 210 -15.13 11.42 -4.11
N MET A 211 -14.11 12.16 -4.54
CA MET A 211 -14.22 13.16 -5.60
C MET A 211 -14.69 12.53 -6.91
N LEU A 212 -14.08 11.41 -7.32
CA LEU A 212 -14.51 10.66 -8.51
C LEU A 212 -15.96 10.16 -8.40
N THR A 213 -16.43 9.85 -7.21
CA THR A 213 -17.76 9.26 -7.01
C THR A 213 -18.87 10.31 -6.83
N ILE A 214 -18.58 11.41 -6.13
CA ILE A 214 -19.56 12.44 -5.75
C ILE A 214 -19.60 13.54 -6.79
N PHE A 215 -18.47 14.15 -7.14
CA PHE A 215 -18.46 15.37 -7.97
C PHE A 215 -18.88 15.11 -9.40
N THR A 216 -18.64 13.89 -9.88
CA THR A 216 -19.13 13.43 -11.17
C THR A 216 -20.66 13.43 -11.27
N ARG A 217 -21.37 13.42 -10.14
CA ARG A 217 -22.83 13.42 -10.07
C ARG A 217 -23.42 14.81 -9.83
N ILE A 218 -22.61 15.80 -9.50
CA ILE A 218 -23.04 17.18 -9.29
C ILE A 218 -23.07 17.89 -10.65
N LYS A 219 -24.26 18.32 -11.07
CA LYS A 219 -24.43 19.21 -12.23
C LYS A 219 -24.32 20.66 -11.76
N ILE A 220 -23.48 21.44 -12.42
CA ILE A 220 -23.48 22.90 -12.29
C ILE A 220 -23.92 23.47 -13.64
N GLY A 221 -25.18 23.89 -13.72
CA GLY A 221 -25.79 24.35 -14.97
C GLY A 221 -25.93 23.23 -16.00
N LYS A 222 -25.35 23.43 -17.19
CA LYS A 222 -25.38 22.42 -18.28
C LYS A 222 -24.21 21.42 -18.23
N TYR A 223 -23.24 21.64 -17.36
CA TYR A 223 -22.03 20.82 -17.29
C TYR A 223 -22.05 19.96 -16.02
N TYR A 224 -21.52 18.75 -16.14
CA TYR A 224 -21.15 17.96 -14.97
C TYR A 224 -19.81 18.48 -14.44
N PHE A 225 -19.61 18.44 -13.13
CA PHE A 225 -18.36 18.86 -12.51
C PHE A 225 -17.27 17.79 -12.71
N MET A 226 -16.75 17.68 -13.94
CA MET A 226 -15.46 17.10 -14.34
C MET A 226 -15.31 17.11 -15.87
#